data_AF-A0A2W6FCV7-F1
#
_entry.id   AF-A0A2W6FCV7-F1
#
_cell.length_a   1.000
_cell.length_b   1.000
_cell.length_c   1.000
_cell.angle_alpha   90.00
_cell.angle_beta   90.00
_cell.angle_gamma   90.00
#
_symmetry.space_group_name_H-M   'P 1'
#
loop_
_entity.id
_entity.type
_entity.pdbx_description
1 polymer ?
#
loop_
_entity_poly.entity_id
_entity_poly.type
_entity_poly.pdbx_seq_one_letter_code
_entity_poly.pdbx_strand_id
1 'polypeptide(L)' 'HRFVEVGVEADLDEAMKQAVREGIAFLAGEFGMSRSVAYAYMSAATDYVVSQVVDRTKGVHARISKNHFMRR' A
#
# COMPACT_ATOMS: atom_id res chain seq x y z
N HIS A 1 -5.63 -6.35 13.23
CA HIS A 1 -4.45 -6.72 12.42
C HIS A 1 -4.52 -6.03 11.06
N ARG A 2 -3.39 -5.72 10.40
CA ARG A 2 -3.34 -5.05 9.09
C ARG A 2 -2.47 -5.84 8.11
N PHE A 3 -2.74 -5.75 6.81
CA PHE A 3 -1.74 -6.08 5.78
C PHE A 3 -0.86 -4.84 5.55
N VAL A 4 0.40 -5.07 5.16
CA VAL A 4 1.38 -3.98 5.00
C VAL A 4 2.15 -4.22 3.71
N GLU A 5 1.96 -3.33 2.75
CA GLU A 5 2.81 -3.25 1.56
C GLU A 5 3.78 -2.09 1.70
N VAL A 6 4.97 -2.23 1.12
CA VAL A 6 6.10 -1.33 1.38
C VAL A 6 6.69 -0.82 0.08
N GLY A 7 6.98 0.48 0.03
CA GLY A 7 7.85 1.09 -0.98
C GLY A 7 9.10 1.67 -0.34
N VAL A 8 10.25 1.46 -0.98
CA VAL A 8 11.56 1.98 -0.55
C VAL A 8 12.30 2.50 -1.76
N GLU A 9 12.43 3.82 -1.85
CA GLU A 9 13.08 4.50 -2.99
C GLU A 9 13.96 5.66 -2.51
N ALA A 10 14.81 6.21 -3.37
CA ALA A 10 15.63 7.37 -3.01
C ALA A 10 14.78 8.63 -2.72
N ASP A 11 13.60 8.70 -3.35
CA ASP A 11 12.65 9.79 -3.23
C ASP A 11 11.35 9.33 -2.56
N LEU A 12 10.72 10.22 -1.78
CA LEU A 12 9.53 9.88 -1.00
C LEU A 12 8.30 9.67 -1.89
N ASP A 13 8.18 10.43 -2.98
CA ASP A 13 7.05 10.28 -3.91
C ASP A 13 7.16 8.97 -4.67
N GLU A 14 8.37 8.56 -5.06
CA GLU A 14 8.60 7.26 -5.69
C GLU A 14 8.36 6.10 -4.72
N ALA A 15 8.76 6.23 -3.45
CA ALA A 15 8.48 5.23 -2.42
C ALA A 15 6.96 5.09 -2.19
N MET A 16 6.22 6.20 -2.18
CA MET A 16 4.76 6.21 -2.11
C MET A 16 4.14 5.50 -3.31
N LYS A 17 4.56 5.83 -4.54
CA LYS A 17 4.06 5.20 -5.76
C LYS A 17 4.33 3.69 -5.76
N GLN A 18 5.49 3.26 -5.30
CA GLN A 18 5.83 1.84 -5.17
C GLN A 18 4.89 1.15 -4.18
N ALA A 19 4.69 1.71 -2.98
CA ALA A 19 3.78 1.15 -1.98
C ALA A 19 2.33 1.02 -2.52
N VAL A 20 1.86 1.98 -3.33
CA VAL A 20 0.55 1.90 -3.99
C VAL A 20 0.52 0.78 -5.03
N ARG A 21 1.55 0.65 -5.86
CA ARG A 21 1.62 -0.40 -6.90
C ARG A 21 1.63 -1.80 -6.30
N GLU A 22 2.41 -2.01 -5.24
CA GLU A 22 2.43 -3.28 -4.51
C GLU A 22 1.07 -3.59 -3.87
N GLY A 23 0.44 -2.60 -3.23
CA GLY A 23 -0.92 -2.73 -2.71
C GLY A 23 -1.96 -3.10 -3.75
N ILE A 24 -1.90 -2.51 -4.94
CA ILE A 24 -2.80 -2.87 -6.05
C ILE A 24 -2.53 -4.29 -6.52
N ALA A 25 -1.26 -4.69 -6.66
CA ALA A 25 -0.89 -6.04 -7.06
C ALA A 25 -1.37 -7.07 -6.04
N PHE A 26 -1.16 -6.81 -4.74
CA PHE A 26 -1.65 -7.62 -3.63
C PHE A 26 -3.18 -7.77 -3.66
N LEU A 27 -3.93 -6.67 -3.73
CA LEU A 27 -5.39 -6.73 -3.74
C LEU A 27 -5.96 -7.44 -4.97
N ALA A 28 -5.31 -7.28 -6.12
CA ALA A 28 -5.70 -7.98 -7.34
C ALA A 28 -5.38 -9.48 -7.27
N GLY A 29 -4.22 -9.86 -6.73
CA GLY A 29 -3.77 -11.25 -6.64
C GLY A 29 -4.48 -12.05 -5.57
N GLU A 30 -4.56 -11.52 -4.35
CA GLU A 30 -5.10 -12.25 -3.19
C GLU A 30 -6.63 -12.18 -3.08
N PHE A 31 -7.24 -11.08 -3.54
CA PHE A 31 -8.69 -10.87 -3.40
C PHE A 31 -9.42 -10.76 -4.75
N GLY A 32 -8.73 -10.93 -5.88
CA GLY A 32 -9.34 -10.88 -7.21
C GLY A 32 -9.91 -9.51 -7.59
N MET A 33 -9.49 -8.45 -6.90
CA MET A 33 -10.00 -7.09 -7.14
C MET A 33 -9.53 -6.58 -8.51
N SER A 34 -10.43 -5.92 -9.27
CA SER A 34 -9.99 -5.27 -10.50
C SER A 34 -8.98 -4.16 -10.17
N ARG A 35 -7.98 -3.95 -11.04
CA ARG A 35 -6.91 -2.97 -10.76
C ARG A 35 -7.45 -1.56 -10.54
N SER A 36 -8.53 -1.16 -11.22
CA SER A 36 -9.17 0.14 -11.03
C SER A 36 -9.85 0.28 -9.67
N VAL A 37 -10.54 -0.77 -9.19
CA VAL A 37 -11.14 -0.78 -7.85
C VAL A 37 -10.06 -0.83 -6.77
N ALA A 38 -8.99 -1.61 -6.98
CA ALA A 38 -7.84 -1.65 -6.08
C ALA A 38 -7.14 -0.29 -6.00
N TYR A 39 -6.98 0.41 -7.12
CA TYR A 39 -6.44 1.77 -7.12
C TYR A 39 -7.32 2.73 -6.31
N ALA A 40 -8.65 2.70 -6.53
CA ALA A 40 -9.59 3.53 -5.78
C ALA A 40 -9.57 3.22 -4.27
N TYR A 41 -9.52 1.93 -3.91
CA TYR A 41 -9.39 1.49 -2.53
C TYR A 41 -8.10 2.00 -1.90
N MET A 42 -6.97 1.81 -2.58
CA MET A 42 -5.66 2.26 -2.09
C MET A 42 -5.62 3.78 -1.91
N SER A 43 -6.28 4.54 -2.79
CA SER A 43 -6.34 6.00 -2.68
C SER A 43 -7.25 6.52 -1.58
N ALA A 44 -8.32 5.81 -1.22
CA ALA A 44 -9.39 6.34 -0.36
C ALA A 44 -9.51 5.66 1.01
N ALA A 45 -9.09 4.40 1.11
CA ALA A 45 -9.34 3.55 2.28
C ALA A 45 -8.07 2.95 2.91
N THR A 46 -6.89 3.32 2.41
CA THR A 46 -5.60 2.86 2.93
C THR A 46 -4.89 3.99 3.68
N ASP A 47 -4.37 3.66 4.87
CA ASP A 47 -3.50 4.56 5.63
C ASP A 47 -2.05 4.40 5.16
N TYR A 48 -1.32 5.49 5.03
CA TYR A 48 0.10 5.48 4.67
C TYR A 48 0.95 6.03 5.81
N VAL A 49 2.02 5.31 6.14
CA VAL A 49 2.96 5.70 7.20
C VAL A 49 4.35 5.81 6.59
N VAL A 50 4.95 6.99 6.70
CA VAL A 50 6.35 7.19 6.35
C VAL A 50 7.22 6.61 7.45
N SER A 51 8.05 5.64 7.13
CA SER A 51 8.87 4.91 8.10
C SER A 51 10.30 5.43 8.19
N GLN A 52 10.87 5.93 7.08
CA GLN A 52 12.22 6.49 7.02
C GLN A 52 12.24 7.70 6.09
N VAL A 53 12.86 8.80 6.53
CA VAL A 53 13.07 10.02 5.70
C VAL A 53 14.50 10.55 5.75
N VAL A 54 15.30 10.10 6.70
CA VAL A 54 16.61 10.71 6.99
C VAL A 54 17.74 10.01 6.24
N ASP A 55 17.54 8.75 5.86
CA ASP A 55 18.55 7.93 5.19
C ASP A 55 18.62 8.20 3.67
N ARG A 56 19.56 7.53 3.00
CA ARG A 56 19.68 7.56 1.53
C ARG A 56 18.41 7.09 0.81
N THR A 57 17.58 6.30 1.48
CA THR A 57 16.27 5.85 0.99
C THR A 57 15.15 6.36 1.89
N LYS A 58 13.96 6.46 1.30
CA LYS A 58 12.70 6.86 1.92
C LYS A 58 11.78 5.64 1.92
N GLY A 59 11.10 5.42 3.03
CA GLY A 59 10.23 4.25 3.23
C GLY A 59 8.78 4.68 3.46
N VAL A 60 7.84 4.04 2.75
CA VAL A 60 6.41 4.23 2.95
C VAL A 60 5.73 2.87 3.11
N HIS A 61 4.94 2.73 4.16
CA HIS A 61 4.14 1.54 4.45
C HIS A 61 2.65 1.83 4.19
N ALA A 62 2.04 1.10 3.27
CA ALA A 62 0.61 1.11 3.00
C ALA A 62 -0.10 0.10 3.91
N ARG A 63 -0.99 0.57 4.79
CA ARG A 63 -1.62 -0.22 5.85
C ARG A 63 -3.08 -0.53 5.53
N ILE A 64 -3.31 -1.68 4.93
CA ILE A 64 -4.64 -2.15 4.53
C ILE A 64 -5.36 -2.79 5.73
N SER A 65 -6.60 -2.36 5.98
CA SER A 65 -7.41 -2.89 7.08
C SER A 65 -7.91 -4.30 6.75
N LYS A 66 -7.53 -5.30 7.55
CA LYS A 66 -8.02 -6.68 7.37
C LYS A 66 -9.53 -6.78 7.54
N ASN A 67 -10.15 -5.89 8.32
CA ASN A 67 -11.59 -5.90 8.56
C ASN A 67 -12.40 -5.65 7.28
N HIS A 68 -11.82 -5.02 6.26
CA HIS A 68 -12.48 -4.84 4.96
C HIS A 68 -12.57 -6.16 4.15
N PHE A 69 -11.83 -7.19 4.57
CA PHE A 69 -11.71 -8.47 3.86
C PHE A 69 -12.04 -9.68 4.73
N MET A 70 -12.05 -9.53 6.06
CA MET A 70 -12.47 -10.57 7.00
C MET A 70 -13.99 -10.56 7.15
N ARG A 71 -14.70 -11.28 6.27
CA ARG A 71 -16.00 -11.88 6.58
C ARG A 71 -15.86 -13.39 6.56
N ARG A 72 -15.92 -14.00 7.73
CA ARG A 72 -16.49 -15.33 7.97
C ARG A 72 -17.44 -15.20 9.14
#